data_AF-A0A820HDM1-F1
#
_entry.id   AF-A0A820HDM1-F1
#
_cell.length_a   1.000
_cell.length_b   1.000
_cell.length_c   1.000
_cell.angle_alpha   90.00
_cell.angle_beta   90.00
_cell.angle_gamma   90.00
#
_symmetry.space_group_name_H-M   'P 1'
#
loop_
_entity.id
_entity.type
_entity.pdbx_description
1 polymer ?
#
loop_
_entity_poly.entity_id
_entity_poly.type
_entity_poly.pdbx_seq_one_letter_code
_entity_poly.pdbx_strand_id
1 'polypeptide(L)'
;DGHAARALGQCTKFGAMFDMLVDRCSTMCLCFVLAMFYPKWALFFQLWAAIDVASHWLHLHAATVKGSDSHKKIDLSGNPILRLYYTSRKVLFTMCAGNELWFSMVYLLHFGEGPAVLSFGGYSVGLWRVVLYAVTPIMVLKQIISLIHLYTAALDMAAIDEAERANKPKPN
;
A
#
# COMPACT_ATOMS: atom_id res chain seq x y z
N ASP A 1 -2.35 -11.16 13.04
CA ASP A 1 -1.96 -12.57 12.69
C ASP A 1 -0.44 -12.81 12.82
N GLY A 2 0.44 -11.98 12.24
CA GLY A 2 1.88 -12.26 12.15
C GLY A 2 2.64 -12.32 13.50
N HIS A 3 2.17 -11.63 14.54
CA HIS A 3 2.74 -11.77 15.89
C HIS A 3 2.47 -13.17 16.48
N ALA A 4 1.24 -13.67 16.33
CA ALA A 4 0.85 -14.99 16.79
C ALA A 4 1.60 -16.08 16.00
N ALA A 5 1.68 -15.94 14.67
CA ALA A 5 2.42 -16.88 13.82
C ALA A 5 3.90 -17.01 14.24
N ARG A 6 4.55 -15.89 14.63
CA ARG A 6 5.93 -15.91 15.13
C ARG A 6 6.05 -16.56 16.52
N ALA A 7 5.15 -16.23 17.43
CA ALA A 7 5.14 -16.80 18.77
C ALA A 7 4.92 -18.32 18.76
N LEU A 8 4.15 -18.83 17.79
CA LEU A 8 3.82 -20.24 17.64
C LEU A 8 4.73 -21.00 16.66
N GLY A 9 5.70 -20.33 16.02
CA GLY A 9 6.56 -20.96 15.01
C GLY A 9 5.83 -21.41 13.74
N GLN A 10 4.69 -20.80 13.41
CA GLN A 10 3.79 -21.16 12.30
C GLN A 10 3.88 -20.18 11.11
N CYS A 11 5.00 -19.47 10.96
CA CYS A 11 5.18 -18.55 9.83
C CYS A 11 5.33 -19.32 8.51
N THR A 12 4.49 -19.00 7.52
CA THR A 12 4.55 -19.57 6.18
C THR A 12 4.66 -18.49 5.11
N LYS A 13 5.26 -18.81 3.95
CA LYS A 13 5.30 -17.90 2.80
C LYS A 13 3.89 -17.60 2.28
N PHE A 14 3.06 -18.63 2.21
CA PHE A 14 1.65 -18.51 1.83
C PHE A 14 0.91 -17.53 2.76
N GLY A 15 1.03 -17.70 4.08
CA GLY A 15 0.38 -16.83 5.05
C GLY A 15 0.79 -15.36 4.90
N ALA A 16 2.09 -15.09 4.72
CA ALA A 16 2.58 -13.73 4.50
C ALA A 16 2.06 -13.10 3.19
N MET A 17 2.02 -13.86 2.10
CA MET A 17 1.46 -13.39 0.82
C MET A 17 -0.05 -13.18 0.90
N PHE A 18 -0.75 -14.09 1.58
CA PHE A 18 -2.20 -14.04 1.74
C PHE A 18 -2.63 -12.87 2.62
N ASP A 19 -1.92 -12.61 3.72
CA ASP A 19 -2.13 -11.44 4.59
C ASP A 19 -2.04 -10.13 3.78
N MET A 20 -0.96 -9.96 3.01
CA MET A 20 -0.79 -8.80 2.14
C MET A 20 -1.94 -8.66 1.13
N LEU A 21 -2.36 -9.76 0.49
CA LEU A 21 -3.43 -9.74 -0.50
C LEU A 21 -4.79 -9.37 0.12
N VAL A 22 -5.12 -9.97 1.27
CA VAL A 22 -6.38 -9.71 1.98
C VAL A 22 -6.45 -8.26 2.44
N ASP A 23 -5.34 -7.70 2.94
CA ASP A 23 -5.26 -6.27 3.28
C ASP A 23 -5.65 -5.39 2.09
N ARG A 24 -5.07 -5.66 0.90
CA ARG A 24 -5.36 -4.86 -0.30
C ARG A 24 -6.81 -4.99 -0.74
N CYS A 25 -7.33 -6.21 -0.76
CA CYS A 25 -8.72 -6.47 -1.11
C CYS A 25 -9.69 -5.79 -0.14
N SER A 26 -9.38 -5.79 1.16
CA SER A 26 -10.20 -5.14 2.19
C SER A 26 -10.30 -3.62 1.95
N THR A 27 -9.16 -2.94 1.77
CA THR A 27 -9.15 -1.49 1.48
C THR A 27 -9.84 -1.17 0.15
N MET A 28 -9.69 -2.01 -0.88
CA MET A 28 -10.37 -1.85 -2.16
C MET A 28 -11.90 -1.96 -2.02
N CYS A 29 -12.40 -2.95 -1.27
CA CYS A 29 -13.82 -3.08 -0.98
C CYS A 29 -14.37 -1.84 -0.26
N LEU A 30 -13.62 -1.28 0.70
CA LEU A 30 -13.99 -0.02 1.35
C LEU A 30 -14.02 1.15 0.35
N CYS A 31 -13.04 1.24 -0.55
CA CYS A 31 -13.02 2.25 -1.62
C CYS A 31 -14.25 2.16 -2.54
N PHE A 32 -14.73 0.95 -2.85
CA PHE A 32 -15.96 0.77 -3.63
C PHE A 32 -17.20 1.30 -2.91
N VAL A 33 -17.32 1.01 -1.60
CA VAL A 33 -18.39 1.57 -0.77
C VAL A 33 -18.32 3.10 -0.75
N LEU A 34 -17.14 3.66 -0.56
CA LEU A 34 -16.94 5.11 -0.57
C LEU A 34 -17.24 5.75 -1.92
N ALA A 35 -16.93 5.08 -3.03
CA ALA A 35 -17.29 5.54 -4.37
C ALA A 35 -18.81 5.58 -4.58
N MET A 36 -19.56 4.66 -3.95
CA MET A 36 -21.03 4.70 -3.96
C MET A 36 -21.59 5.85 -3.09
N PHE A 37 -20.99 6.09 -1.92
CA PHE A 37 -21.40 7.19 -1.02
C PHE A 37 -21.03 8.58 -1.55
N TYR A 38 -19.92 8.68 -2.26
CA TYR A 38 -19.38 9.93 -2.80
C TYR A 38 -19.11 9.80 -4.33
N PRO A 39 -20.14 9.72 -5.18
CA PRO A 39 -19.97 9.46 -6.61
C PRO A 39 -19.09 10.48 -7.34
N LYS A 40 -19.09 11.74 -6.88
CA LYS A 40 -18.22 12.80 -7.42
C LYS A 40 -16.72 12.50 -7.27
N TRP A 41 -16.36 11.68 -6.29
CA TRP A 41 -14.99 11.27 -5.97
C TRP A 41 -14.72 9.81 -6.37
N ALA A 42 -15.64 9.15 -7.09
CA ALA A 42 -15.49 7.74 -7.46
C ALA A 42 -14.18 7.47 -8.22
N LEU A 43 -13.82 8.35 -9.16
CA LEU A 43 -12.58 8.21 -9.92
C LEU A 43 -11.34 8.27 -9.02
N PHE A 44 -11.36 9.12 -7.98
CA PHE A 44 -10.26 9.18 -7.01
C PHE A 44 -10.09 7.85 -6.27
N PHE A 45 -11.18 7.28 -5.74
CA PHE A 45 -11.14 5.99 -5.04
C PHE A 45 -10.72 4.84 -5.95
N GLN A 46 -11.18 4.84 -7.21
CA GLN A 46 -10.81 3.84 -8.21
C GLN A 46 -9.32 3.91 -8.55
N LEU A 47 -8.80 5.10 -8.84
CA LEU A 47 -7.38 5.27 -9.16
C LEU A 47 -6.48 4.95 -7.96
N TRP A 48 -6.88 5.37 -6.76
CA TRP A 48 -6.16 5.07 -5.52
C TRP A 48 -6.03 3.56 -5.35
N ALA A 49 -7.15 2.82 -5.39
CA ALA A 49 -7.16 1.37 -5.23
C ALA A 49 -6.41 0.65 -6.35
N ALA A 50 -6.56 1.09 -7.60
CA ALA A 50 -5.88 0.50 -8.75
C ALA A 50 -4.35 0.63 -8.63
N ILE A 51 -3.86 1.80 -8.22
CA ILE A 51 -2.42 2.01 -8.04
C ILE A 51 -1.90 1.16 -6.88
N ASP A 52 -2.60 1.10 -5.74
CA ASP A 52 -2.16 0.32 -4.58
C ASP A 52 -2.09 -1.18 -4.90
N VAL A 53 -3.09 -1.74 -5.59
CA VAL A 53 -3.08 -3.15 -6.02
C VAL A 53 -1.98 -3.39 -7.06
N ALA A 54 -1.90 -2.56 -8.11
CA ALA A 54 -0.93 -2.74 -9.18
C ALA A 54 0.52 -2.64 -8.69
N SER A 55 0.82 -1.68 -7.80
CA SER A 55 2.17 -1.48 -7.27
C SER A 55 2.65 -2.69 -6.48
N HIS A 56 1.81 -3.21 -5.58
CA HIS A 56 2.16 -4.36 -4.75
C HIS A 56 2.22 -5.65 -5.57
N TRP A 57 1.32 -5.83 -6.54
CA TRP A 57 1.34 -6.99 -7.42
C TRP A 57 2.61 -7.03 -8.26
N LEU A 58 2.98 -5.94 -8.92
CA LEU A 58 4.19 -5.90 -9.76
C LEU A 58 5.46 -6.08 -8.93
N HIS A 59 5.52 -5.49 -7.73
CA HIS A 59 6.66 -5.68 -6.84
C HIS A 59 6.79 -7.11 -6.33
N LEU A 60 5.68 -7.74 -5.93
CA LEU A 60 5.67 -9.15 -5.53
C LEU A 60 6.10 -10.05 -6.69
N HIS A 61 5.63 -9.75 -7.90
CA HIS A 61 6.01 -10.49 -9.10
C HIS A 61 7.51 -10.35 -9.38
N ALA A 62 8.04 -9.12 -9.41
CA ALA A 62 9.46 -8.84 -9.59
C ALA A 62 10.33 -9.53 -8.53
N ALA A 63 9.94 -9.48 -7.26
CA ALA A 63 10.64 -10.17 -6.18
C ALA A 63 10.62 -11.70 -6.33
N THR A 64 9.52 -12.25 -6.85
CA THR A 64 9.36 -13.70 -7.10
C THR A 64 10.26 -14.16 -8.24
N VAL A 65 10.22 -13.47 -9.37
CA VAL A 65 11.05 -13.76 -10.56
C VAL A 65 12.54 -13.63 -10.22
N LYS A 66 12.91 -12.58 -9.48
CA LYS A 66 14.28 -12.40 -8.97
C LYS A 66 14.72 -13.50 -8.02
N GLY A 67 13.80 -13.99 -7.17
CA GLY A 67 14.05 -15.07 -6.22
C GLY A 67 14.22 -16.45 -6.86
N SER A 68 13.59 -16.69 -8.03
CA SER A 68 13.78 -17.92 -8.80
C SER A 68 15.17 -18.03 -9.44
N ASP A 69 15.80 -16.90 -9.76
CA ASP A 69 17.07 -16.84 -10.48
C ASP A 69 18.24 -16.52 -9.53
N SER A 70 18.52 -17.44 -8.59
CA SER A 70 19.39 -17.21 -7.43
C SER A 70 20.84 -16.78 -7.75
N HIS A 71 21.27 -16.91 -9.01
CA HIS A 71 22.65 -16.64 -9.45
C HIS A 71 22.92 -15.21 -9.94
N LYS A 72 21.90 -14.36 -10.14
CA LYS A 72 22.10 -12.96 -10.55
C LYS A 72 21.39 -12.02 -9.58
N LYS A 73 22.04 -11.77 -8.44
CA LYS A 73 21.67 -10.66 -7.55
C LYS A 73 21.97 -9.34 -8.27
N ILE A 74 21.06 -8.90 -9.12
CA ILE A 74 21.05 -7.51 -9.60
C ILE A 74 20.70 -6.66 -8.37
N ASP A 75 21.69 -5.99 -7.80
CA ASP A 75 21.50 -5.03 -6.72
C ASP A 75 20.99 -3.71 -7.32
N LEU A 76 19.71 -3.71 -7.71
CA LEU A 76 18.96 -2.48 -7.91
C LEU A 76 18.74 -1.86 -6.53
N SER A 77 19.77 -1.17 -6.05
CA SER A 77 19.83 -0.49 -4.78
C SER A 77 18.52 0.25 -4.49
N GLY A 78 17.72 -0.38 -3.63
CA GLY A 78 16.35 -0.03 -3.37
C GLY A 78 16.27 1.40 -2.87
N ASN A 79 15.45 2.21 -3.53
CA ASN A 79 15.19 3.61 -3.20
C ASN A 79 15.23 3.81 -1.66
N PRO A 80 16.05 4.74 -1.12
CA PRO A 80 16.19 4.95 0.32
C PRO A 80 14.86 5.09 1.06
N ILE A 81 13.85 5.64 0.39
CA ILE A 81 12.47 5.78 0.90
C ILE A 81 11.82 4.39 1.08
N LEU A 82 11.92 3.52 0.08
CA LEU A 82 11.41 2.14 0.16
C LEU A 82 12.17 1.35 1.23
N ARG A 83 13.49 1.54 1.32
CA ARG A 83 14.29 0.89 2.36
C ARG A 83 13.83 1.30 3.76
N LEU A 84 13.63 2.59 4.01
CA LEU A 84 13.11 3.06 5.31
C LEU A 84 11.71 2.51 5.60
N TYR A 85 10.84 2.53 4.59
CA TYR A 85 9.47 2.04 4.67
C TYR A 85 9.39 0.56 5.09
N TYR A 86 10.22 -0.30 4.47
CA TYR A 86 10.23 -1.74 4.77
C TYR A 86 11.16 -2.15 5.92
N THR A 87 12.19 -1.37 6.26
CA THR A 87 13.11 -1.70 7.35
C THR A 87 12.49 -1.42 8.73
N SER A 88 11.68 -0.36 8.85
CA SER A 88 11.08 0.02 10.13
C SER A 88 9.65 -0.49 10.24
N ARG A 89 9.44 -1.54 11.04
CA ARG A 89 8.10 -2.07 11.34
C ARG A 89 7.14 -1.01 11.89
N LYS A 90 7.66 -0.04 12.66
CA LYS A 90 6.86 1.06 13.20
C LYS A 90 6.36 1.97 12.08
N VAL A 91 7.23 2.33 11.13
CA VAL A 91 6.84 3.16 9.98
C VAL A 91 5.80 2.44 9.12
N LEU A 92 6.06 1.17 8.78
CA LEU A 92 5.12 0.37 7.98
C LEU A 92 3.74 0.29 8.65
N PHE A 93 3.71 -0.04 9.94
CA PHE A 93 2.46 -0.12 10.69
C PHE A 93 1.72 1.22 10.75
N THR A 94 2.41 2.32 11.08
CA THR A 94 1.79 3.65 11.15
C THR A 94 1.24 4.09 9.79
N MET A 95 1.94 3.80 8.70
CA MET A 95 1.49 4.16 7.35
C MET A 95 0.27 3.34 6.92
N CYS A 96 0.26 2.03 7.19
CA CYS A 96 -0.90 1.19 6.92
C CYS A 96 -2.09 1.59 7.80
N ALA A 97 -1.89 1.70 9.11
CA ALA A 97 -2.95 2.05 10.06
C ALA A 97 -3.53 3.44 9.79
N GLY A 98 -2.68 4.45 9.53
CA GLY A 98 -3.13 5.80 9.22
C GLY A 98 -3.92 5.87 7.90
N ASN A 99 -3.54 5.06 6.91
CA ASN A 99 -4.30 4.94 5.66
C ASN A 99 -5.68 4.30 5.86
N GLU A 100 -5.75 3.16 6.55
CA GLU A 100 -7.04 2.52 6.84
C GLU A 100 -7.92 3.43 7.69
N LEU A 101 -7.31 4.16 8.63
CA LEU A 101 -8.01 5.13 9.46
C LEU A 101 -8.56 6.27 8.61
N TRP A 102 -7.84 6.75 7.59
CA TRP A 102 -8.33 7.80 6.69
C TRP A 102 -9.61 7.36 5.97
N PHE A 103 -9.59 6.19 5.32
CA PHE A 103 -10.79 5.67 4.64
C PHE A 103 -11.94 5.40 5.61
N SER A 104 -11.64 4.90 6.81
CA SER A 104 -12.62 4.70 7.87
C SER A 104 -13.25 6.02 8.33
N MET A 105 -12.47 7.11 8.43
CA MET A 105 -13.00 8.43 8.79
C MET A 105 -13.87 9.00 7.67
N VAL A 106 -13.49 8.85 6.40
CA VAL A 106 -14.35 9.25 5.27
C VAL A 106 -15.68 8.48 5.31
N TYR A 107 -15.64 7.18 5.62
CA TYR A 107 -16.84 6.37 5.79
C TYR A 107 -17.72 6.87 6.94
N LEU A 108 -17.15 7.13 8.12
CA LEU A 108 -17.91 7.63 9.27
C LEU A 108 -18.50 9.03 9.03
N LEU A 109 -17.78 9.89 8.32
CA LEU A 109 -18.25 11.24 7.95
C LEU A 109 -19.47 11.23 7.04
N HIS A 110 -19.78 10.11 6.38
CA HIS A 110 -21.03 9.94 5.66
C HIS A 110 -22.24 9.94 6.61
N PHE A 111 -22.07 9.41 7.82
CA PHE A 111 -23.15 9.27 8.81
C PHE A 111 -23.20 10.44 9.81
N GLY A 112 -22.10 11.18 9.99
CA GLY A 112 -22.07 12.38 10.82
C GLY A 112 -20.65 12.82 11.19
N GLU A 113 -20.53 13.97 11.85
CA GLU A 113 -19.23 14.56 12.23
C GLU A 113 -18.59 13.92 13.48
N GLY A 114 -19.37 13.14 14.24
CA GLY A 114 -18.95 12.58 15.52
C GLY A 114 -19.03 13.57 16.67
N PRO A 115 -18.50 13.22 17.86
CA PRO A 115 -18.49 14.11 19.01
C PRO A 115 -17.80 15.44 18.69
N ALA A 116 -18.38 16.57 19.10
CA ALA A 116 -17.75 17.87 18.97
C ALA A 116 -16.54 17.97 19.90
N VAL A 117 -15.36 18.30 19.36
CA VAL A 117 -14.10 18.29 20.14
C VAL A 117 -13.39 19.63 20.12
N LEU A 118 -13.50 20.39 19.03
CA LEU A 118 -12.89 21.71 18.89
C LEU A 118 -13.98 22.73 18.60
N SER A 119 -14.19 23.67 19.52
CA SER A 119 -15.07 24.82 19.31
C SER A 119 -14.22 26.08 19.17
N PHE A 120 -14.20 26.70 18.00
CA PHE A 120 -13.49 27.95 17.76
C PHE A 120 -14.45 28.94 17.09
N GLY A 121 -14.68 30.10 17.74
CA GLY A 121 -15.52 31.17 17.19
C GLY A 121 -16.97 30.79 16.87
N GLY A 122 -17.57 29.84 17.60
CA GLY A 122 -18.96 29.39 17.39
C GLY A 122 -19.13 28.21 16.42
N TYR A 123 -18.04 27.75 15.78
CA TYR A 123 -18.03 26.54 14.96
C TYR A 123 -17.48 25.36 15.76
N SER A 124 -18.25 24.28 15.89
CA SER A 124 -17.80 23.02 16.45
C SER A 124 -17.33 22.07 15.34
N VAL A 125 -16.09 21.60 15.43
CA VAL A 125 -15.53 20.58 14.54
C VAL A 125 -15.65 19.23 15.21
N GLY A 126 -16.22 18.26 14.50
CA GLY A 126 -16.38 16.89 14.98
C GLY A 126 -15.09 16.07 14.92
N LEU A 127 -15.00 15.09 15.83
CA LEU A 127 -13.83 14.24 16.02
C LEU A 127 -13.37 13.58 14.72
N TRP A 128 -14.29 13.04 13.92
CA TRP A 128 -13.95 12.30 12.71
C TRP A 128 -13.25 13.17 11.68
N ARG A 129 -13.67 14.42 11.56
CA ARG A 129 -13.05 15.39 10.65
C ARG A 129 -11.66 15.82 11.12
N VAL A 130 -11.48 16.00 12.43
CA VAL A 130 -10.16 16.30 13.00
C VAL A 130 -9.19 15.15 12.75
N VAL A 131 -9.61 13.91 13.03
CA VAL A 131 -8.78 12.72 12.78
C VAL A 131 -8.48 12.58 11.29
N LEU A 132 -9.48 12.76 10.42
CA LEU A 132 -9.30 12.73 8.96
C LEU A 132 -8.16 13.67 8.52
N TYR A 133 -8.20 14.93 8.94
CA TYR A 133 -7.17 15.90 8.56
C TYR A 133 -5.80 15.53 9.12
N ALA A 134 -5.73 14.98 10.34
CA ALA A 134 -4.48 14.52 10.93
C ALA A 134 -3.85 13.35 10.15
N VAL A 135 -4.66 12.41 9.63
CA VAL A 135 -4.15 11.25 8.87
C VAL A 135 -4.12 11.43 7.35
N THR A 136 -4.65 12.54 6.82
CA THR A 136 -4.58 12.85 5.38
C THR A 136 -3.15 12.88 4.83
N PRO A 137 -2.15 13.48 5.51
CA PRO A 137 -0.76 13.41 5.06
C PRO A 137 -0.24 11.98 4.94
N ILE A 138 -0.65 11.08 5.84
CA ILE A 138 -0.23 9.68 5.83
C ILE A 138 -0.79 8.96 4.60
N MET A 139 -2.08 9.15 4.30
CA MET A 139 -2.71 8.58 3.10
C MET A 139 -2.01 9.06 1.81
N VAL A 140 -1.72 10.36 1.70
CA VAL A 140 -1.02 10.93 0.54
C VAL A 140 0.40 10.37 0.41
N LEU A 141 1.16 10.33 1.52
CA LEU A 141 2.51 9.77 1.51
C LEU A 141 2.51 8.28 1.16
N LYS A 142 1.54 7.50 1.65
CA LYS A 142 1.39 6.08 1.28
C LYS A 142 1.14 5.94 -0.22
N GLN A 143 0.27 6.77 -0.80
CA GLN A 143 -0.02 6.75 -2.23
C GLN A 143 1.22 7.09 -3.08
N ILE A 144 2.03 8.07 -2.65
CA ILE A 144 3.30 8.41 -3.30
C ILE A 144 4.27 7.22 -3.23
N ILE A 145 4.36 6.56 -2.08
CA ILE A 145 5.19 5.36 -1.92
C ILE A 145 4.72 4.26 -2.86
N SER A 146 3.41 4.01 -3.00
CA SER A 146 2.87 3.03 -3.95
C SER A 146 3.25 3.35 -5.39
N LEU A 147 3.25 4.63 -5.81
CA LEU A 147 3.73 5.04 -7.13
C LEU A 147 5.25 4.79 -7.32
N ILE A 148 6.06 5.16 -6.32
CA ILE A 148 7.50 4.87 -6.34
C ILE A 148 7.73 3.36 -6.44
N HIS A 149 6.96 2.59 -5.69
CA HIS A 149 7.04 1.14 -5.64
C HIS A 149 6.73 0.53 -7.01
N LEU A 150 5.66 0.98 -7.66
CA LEU A 150 5.29 0.57 -9.01
C LEU A 150 6.40 0.90 -10.02
N TYR A 151 6.94 2.12 -9.98
CA TYR A 151 8.01 2.55 -10.86
C TYR A 151 9.28 1.71 -10.68
N THR A 152 9.71 1.49 -9.43
CA THR A 152 10.89 0.66 -9.16
C THR A 152 10.69 -0.79 -9.60
N ALA A 153 9.51 -1.36 -9.38
CA ALA A 153 9.21 -2.74 -9.79
C ALA A 153 9.18 -2.88 -11.33
N ALA A 154 8.70 -1.86 -12.04
CA ALA A 154 8.74 -1.85 -13.50
C ALA A 154 10.17 -1.80 -14.05
N LEU A 155 11.05 -1.00 -13.45
CA LEU A 155 12.47 -0.98 -13.81
C LEU A 155 13.15 -2.32 -13.50
N ASP A 156 12.85 -2.91 -12.34
CA ASP A 156 13.41 -4.22 -11.97
C ASP A 156 13.00 -5.30 -12.98
N MET A 157 11.73 -5.33 -13.41
CA MET A 157 11.26 -6.27 -14.43
C MET A 157 11.93 -6.04 -15.79
N ALA A 158 12.08 -4.78 -16.22
CA ALA A 158 12.75 -4.47 -17.48
C ALA A 158 14.23 -4.90 -17.46
N ALA A 159 14.92 -4.71 -16.33
CA ALA A 159 16.30 -5.16 -16.16
C ALA A 159 16.43 -6.69 -16.19
N ILE A 160 15.46 -7.42 -15.63
CA ILE A 160 15.39 -8.88 -15.73
C ILE A 160 15.21 -9.29 -17.20
N ASP A 161 14.27 -8.69 -17.93
CA ASP A 161 14.02 -8.98 -19.35
C ASP A 161 15.26 -8.75 -20.21
N GLU A 162 15.99 -7.65 -20.00
CA GLU A 162 17.25 -7.37 -20.70
C GLU A 162 18.32 -8.41 -20.38
N ALA A 163 18.47 -8.79 -19.12
CA ALA A 163 19.44 -9.79 -18.69
C ALA A 163 19.12 -11.17 -19.29
N GLU A 164 17.85 -11.57 -19.35
CA GLU A 164 17.42 -12.83 -19.98
C GLU A 164 17.68 -12.82 -21.49
N ARG A 165 17.37 -11.72 -22.18
CA ARG A 165 17.65 -11.57 -23.62
C ARG A 165 19.14 -11.67 -23.93
N ALA A 166 20.00 -11.08 -23.10
CA ALA A 166 21.45 -11.15 -23.28
C ALA A 166 22.01 -12.58 -23.13
N ASN A 167 21.34 -13.45 -22.36
CA ASN A 167 21.80 -14.84 -22.16
C ASN A 167 21.21 -15.82 -23.19
N LYS A 168 20.28 -15.40 -24.06
CA LYS A 168 19.74 -16.31 -25.09
C LYS A 168 20.81 -16.58 -26.14
N PRO A 169 21.13 -17.86 -26.44
CA PRO A 169 22.03 -18.19 -27.54
C PRO A 169 21.45 -17.64 -28.84
N LYS A 170 22.29 -17.01 -29.67
CA LYS A 170 21.86 -16.55 -30.99
C LYS A 170 21.37 -17.76 -31.80
N PRO A 171 20.25 -17.65 -32.53
CA PRO A 171 19.82 -18.72 -33.41
C PRO A 171 20.93 -18.98 -34.44
N ASN A 172 21.32 -20.26 -34.57
CA ASN A 172 22.25 -20.75 -35.59
C ASN A 172 21.68 -20.59 -36.99
#